data_AF-A0A2R8B9R1-F1
#
_entry.id   AF-A0A2R8B9R1-F1
#
_cell.length_a   1.000
_cell.length_b   1.000
_cell.length_c   1.000
_cell.angle_alpha   90.00
_cell.angle_beta   90.00
_cell.angle_gamma   90.00
#
_symmetry.space_group_name_H-M   'P 1'
#
loop_
_entity.id
_entity.type
_entity.pdbx_description
1 polymer ?
#
loop_
_entity_poly.entity_id
_entity_poly.type
_entity_poly.pdbx_seq_one_letter_code
_entity_poly.pdbx_strand_id
1 'polypeptide(L)'
;MIDVRVVPHEDLENQLDDLAALRIAVFRDWPYLYDGDLAYERQYLQMYRNTNRAVVVGAFDGDWMVGAATGAPLGEHADDFAAAFEGTDVDVDATFYCAESVLMPSYRGQGIGHRFFDRREQFAADLGFENICFCAVDRPVTHPSRPATPRDLSSFWAGRGYAQLPGVKAKFAWRDVGDAQQTQKKLQFWMRRLDV
;
A
#
# COMPACT_ATOMS: atom_id res chain seq x y z
N MET A 1 -15.25 -10.54 15.95
CA MET A 1 -15.50 -10.09 14.55
C MET A 1 -14.49 -8.98 14.28
N ILE A 2 -13.80 -9.01 13.14
CA ILE A 2 -12.77 -8.00 12.85
C ILE A 2 -13.43 -6.67 12.47
N ASP A 3 -13.12 -5.63 13.23
CA ASP A 3 -13.54 -4.27 12.91
C ASP A 3 -12.58 -3.68 11.87
N VAL A 4 -13.11 -3.10 10.80
CA VAL A 4 -12.31 -2.44 9.75
C VAL A 4 -12.90 -1.06 9.56
N ARG A 5 -12.10 -0.06 9.91
CA ARG A 5 -12.52 1.34 9.96
C ARG A 5 -11.37 2.26 9.59
N VAL A 6 -11.73 3.45 9.15
CA VAL A 6 -10.76 4.56 9.07
C VAL A 6 -10.36 4.91 10.50
N VAL A 7 -9.06 5.04 10.73
CA VAL A 7 -8.51 5.55 11.99
C VAL A 7 -8.74 7.06 12.01
N PRO A 8 -9.43 7.61 13.03
CA PRO A 8 -9.59 9.06 13.17
C PRO A 8 -8.24 9.77 13.18
N HIS A 9 -8.18 10.96 12.58
CA HIS A 9 -6.93 11.67 12.41
C HIS A 9 -6.24 11.98 13.75
N GLU A 10 -7.03 12.34 14.77
CA GLU A 10 -6.58 12.58 16.15
C GLU A 10 -5.97 11.34 16.83
N ASP A 11 -6.38 10.14 16.41
CA ASP A 11 -5.92 8.88 16.98
C ASP A 11 -4.68 8.32 16.28
N LEU A 12 -4.30 8.86 15.11
CA LEU A 12 -3.23 8.31 14.28
C LEU A 12 -1.90 8.17 15.02
N GLU A 13 -1.55 9.12 15.89
CA GLU A 13 -0.28 9.07 16.65
C GLU A 13 -0.18 7.81 17.51
N ASN A 14 -1.30 7.40 18.11
CA ASN A 14 -1.37 6.23 18.97
C ASN A 14 -1.31 4.92 18.18
N GLN A 15 -1.44 4.98 16.85
CA GLN A 15 -1.51 3.83 15.96
C GLN A 15 -0.24 3.64 15.11
N LEU A 16 0.68 4.61 15.12
CA LEU A 16 1.87 4.56 14.26
C LEU A 16 2.82 3.41 14.62
N ASP A 17 2.98 3.08 15.90
CA ASP A 17 3.84 1.97 16.31
C ASP A 17 3.30 0.63 15.84
N ASP A 18 2.00 0.40 16.00
CA ASP A 18 1.35 -0.82 15.54
C ASP A 18 1.40 -0.94 14.01
N LEU A 19 1.18 0.17 13.30
CA LEU A 19 1.28 0.20 11.84
C LEU A 19 2.72 -0.08 11.36
N ALA A 20 3.72 0.53 12.00
CA ALA A 20 5.13 0.28 11.68
C ALA A 20 5.52 -1.19 11.93
N ALA A 21 5.11 -1.75 13.07
CA ALA A 21 5.35 -3.15 13.38
C ALA A 21 4.67 -4.10 12.38
N LEU A 22 3.43 -3.81 11.99
CA LEU A 22 2.71 -4.59 10.97
C LEU A 22 3.39 -4.52 9.60
N ARG A 23 3.84 -3.34 9.18
CA ARG A 23 4.56 -3.17 7.92
C ARG A 23 5.84 -3.98 7.89
N ILE A 24 6.65 -3.92 8.95
CA ILE A 24 7.86 -4.74 9.06
C ILE A 24 7.52 -6.22 9.02
N ALA A 25 6.55 -6.68 9.83
CA ALA A 25 6.20 -8.08 9.91
C ALA A 25 5.66 -8.65 8.59
N VAL A 26 4.78 -7.91 7.91
CA VAL A 26 4.14 -8.37 6.66
C VAL A 26 5.05 -8.19 5.45
N PHE A 27 5.78 -7.09 5.35
CA PHE A 27 6.70 -6.86 4.23
C PHE A 27 8.00 -7.67 4.35
N ARG A 28 8.31 -8.27 5.50
CA ARG A 28 9.40 -9.24 5.60
C ARG A 28 9.21 -10.46 4.69
N ASP A 29 7.96 -10.79 4.35
CA ASP A 29 7.62 -11.91 3.48
C ASP A 29 7.68 -11.54 1.99
N TRP A 30 7.60 -12.58 1.14
CA TRP A 30 7.47 -12.42 -0.31
C TRP A 30 6.22 -11.62 -0.71
N PRO A 31 6.30 -10.68 -1.69
CA PRO A 31 7.44 -10.36 -2.54
C PRO A 31 8.27 -9.18 -2.05
N TYR A 32 8.07 -8.65 -0.85
CA TYR A 32 8.78 -7.45 -0.41
C TYR A 32 10.16 -7.78 0.15
N LEU A 33 10.27 -8.86 0.94
CA LEU A 33 11.51 -9.30 1.60
C LEU A 33 12.18 -8.16 2.38
N TYR A 34 11.39 -7.23 2.91
CA TYR A 34 11.87 -6.01 3.53
C TYR A 34 12.51 -6.28 4.89
N ASP A 35 13.73 -5.77 5.06
CA ASP A 35 14.44 -5.75 6.32
C ASP A 35 14.36 -4.35 6.95
N GLY A 36 13.20 -4.08 7.56
CA GLY A 36 12.83 -2.76 8.05
C GLY A 36 13.40 -2.39 9.42
N ASP A 37 13.34 -1.08 9.69
CA ASP A 37 13.72 -0.46 10.94
C ASP A 37 12.52 0.31 11.52
N LEU A 38 12.22 0.10 12.80
CA LEU A 38 11.02 0.66 13.42
C LEU A 38 11.06 2.20 13.49
N ALA A 39 12.24 2.78 13.73
CA ALA A 39 12.37 4.24 13.81
C ALA A 39 12.17 4.88 12.44
N TYR A 40 12.75 4.30 11.39
CA TYR A 40 12.52 4.72 10.01
C TYR A 40 11.04 4.61 9.62
N GLU A 41 10.41 3.48 9.91
CA GLU A 41 9.00 3.24 9.59
C GLU A 41 8.08 4.22 10.32
N ARG A 42 8.32 4.48 11.62
CA ARG A 42 7.56 5.49 12.37
C ARG A 42 7.72 6.88 11.75
N GLN A 43 8.92 7.26 11.33
CA GLN A 43 9.16 8.55 10.67
C GLN A 43 8.44 8.63 9.32
N TYR A 44 8.52 7.57 8.51
CA TYR A 44 7.85 7.48 7.20
C TYR A 44 6.33 7.69 7.35
N LEU A 45 5.73 7.06 8.36
CA LEU A 45 4.29 7.11 8.59
C LEU A 45 3.78 8.46 9.11
N GLN A 46 4.64 9.37 9.55
CA GLN A 46 4.22 10.71 10.01
C GLN A 46 3.51 11.51 8.91
N MET A 47 3.76 11.24 7.62
CA MET A 47 3.09 11.93 6.52
C MET A 47 1.56 11.82 6.61
N TYR A 48 1.04 10.68 7.07
CA TYR A 48 -0.41 10.43 7.18
C TYR A 48 -1.08 11.31 8.24
N ARG A 49 -0.30 11.89 9.16
CA ARG A 49 -0.77 12.84 10.19
C ARG A 49 -0.64 14.29 9.76
N ASN A 50 0.14 14.57 8.72
CA ASN A 50 0.43 15.95 8.31
C ASN A 50 -0.59 16.49 7.30
N THR A 51 -1.52 15.65 6.84
CA THR A 51 -2.55 16.01 5.86
C THR A 51 -3.87 15.32 6.17
N ASN A 52 -4.98 16.01 5.90
CA ASN A 52 -6.33 15.43 5.96
C ASN A 52 -6.73 14.73 4.65
N ARG A 53 -5.85 14.78 3.64
CA ARG A 53 -6.06 14.12 2.33
C ARG A 53 -5.53 12.69 2.30
N ALA A 54 -4.96 12.20 3.40
CA ALA A 54 -4.45 10.84 3.51
C ALA A 54 -5.29 10.02 4.49
N VAL A 55 -5.27 8.69 4.32
CA VAL A 55 -6.10 7.75 5.08
C VAL A 55 -5.25 6.61 5.64
N VAL A 56 -5.56 6.23 6.87
CA VAL A 56 -5.16 4.95 7.46
C VAL A 56 -6.43 4.19 7.80
N VAL A 57 -6.59 3.01 7.20
CA VAL A 57 -7.68 2.07 7.48
C VAL A 57 -7.09 0.95 8.33
N GLY A 58 -7.52 0.82 9.57
CA GLY A 58 -7.10 -0.26 10.46
C GLY A 58 -8.08 -1.43 10.44
N ALA A 59 -7.56 -2.66 10.56
CA ALA A 59 -8.31 -3.86 10.91
C ALA A 59 -7.96 -4.26 12.34
N PHE A 60 -8.97 -4.36 13.21
CA PHE A 60 -8.82 -4.58 14.64
C PHE A 60 -9.48 -5.88 15.11
N ASP A 61 -8.77 -6.65 15.91
CA ASP A 61 -9.32 -7.74 16.72
C ASP A 61 -9.30 -7.33 18.20
N GLY A 62 -10.44 -6.82 18.69
CA GLY A 62 -10.46 -6.07 19.96
C GLY A 62 -9.62 -4.80 19.83
N ASP A 63 -8.66 -4.62 20.73
CA ASP A 63 -7.76 -3.45 20.73
C ASP A 63 -6.52 -3.64 19.83
N TRP A 64 -6.35 -4.83 19.24
CA TRP A 64 -5.13 -5.17 18.49
C TRP A 64 -5.29 -4.84 17.02
N MET A 65 -4.40 -4.01 16.47
CA MET A 65 -4.32 -3.81 15.02
C MET A 65 -3.70 -5.07 14.37
N VAL A 66 -4.48 -5.78 13.56
CA VAL A 66 -4.09 -7.03 12.90
C VAL A 66 -3.83 -6.86 11.40
N GLY A 67 -4.14 -5.69 10.87
CA GLY A 67 -3.82 -5.27 9.51
C GLY A 67 -4.13 -3.79 9.33
N ALA A 68 -3.59 -3.22 8.26
CA ALA A 68 -3.84 -1.86 7.88
C ALA A 68 -3.72 -1.66 6.38
N ALA A 69 -4.38 -0.64 5.87
CA ALA A 69 -4.20 -0.15 4.53
C ALA A 69 -4.16 1.37 4.53
N THR A 70 -3.31 1.95 3.70
CA THR A 70 -3.09 3.40 3.67
C THR A 70 -3.30 3.94 2.27
N GLY A 71 -3.45 5.26 2.16
CA GLY A 71 -3.41 5.96 0.90
C GLY A 71 -3.32 7.47 1.06
N ALA A 72 -2.88 8.14 0.01
CA ALA A 72 -2.66 9.59 -0.05
C ALA A 72 -2.76 10.07 -1.51
N PRO A 73 -2.84 11.38 -1.78
CA PRO A 73 -2.72 11.91 -3.14
C PRO A 73 -1.39 11.48 -3.76
N LEU A 74 -1.37 11.05 -5.02
CA LEU A 74 -0.16 10.53 -5.66
C LEU A 74 0.96 11.57 -5.70
N GLY A 75 0.64 12.84 -6.00
CA GLY A 75 1.61 13.94 -6.00
C GLY A 75 2.14 14.35 -4.63
N GLU A 76 1.50 13.91 -3.53
CA GLU A 76 1.97 14.14 -2.15
C GLU A 76 2.72 12.90 -1.59
N HIS A 77 2.81 11.83 -2.37
CA HIS A 77 3.55 10.62 -2.03
C HIS A 77 4.95 10.68 -2.66
N ALA A 78 5.92 9.94 -2.10
CA ALA A 78 7.35 9.97 -2.47
C ALA A 78 7.63 10.28 -3.96
N ASP A 79 8.51 11.26 -4.21
CA ASP A 79 8.79 11.87 -5.54
C ASP A 79 8.97 10.87 -6.69
N ASP A 80 9.61 9.71 -6.44
CA ASP A 80 9.84 8.64 -7.42
C ASP A 80 8.54 8.04 -7.99
N PHE A 81 7.39 8.24 -7.33
CA PHE A 81 6.11 7.69 -7.75
C PHE A 81 5.43 8.60 -8.76
N ALA A 82 5.44 9.92 -8.57
CA ALA A 82 4.94 10.87 -9.57
C ALA A 82 5.76 10.78 -10.86
N ALA A 83 7.10 10.66 -10.75
CA ALA A 83 7.99 10.50 -11.89
C ALA A 83 7.68 9.24 -12.73
N ALA A 84 7.09 8.19 -12.14
CA ALA A 84 6.73 6.97 -12.87
C ALA A 84 5.62 7.19 -13.93
N PHE A 85 4.85 8.28 -13.81
CA PHE A 85 3.75 8.64 -14.70
C PHE A 85 4.14 9.68 -15.76
N GLU A 86 5.40 10.14 -15.77
CA GLU A 86 5.91 11.04 -16.80
C GLU A 86 5.73 10.43 -18.20
N GLY A 87 5.17 11.23 -19.12
CA GLY A 87 4.89 10.78 -20.49
C GLY A 87 3.62 9.94 -20.65
N THR A 88 2.81 9.81 -19.60
CA THR A 88 1.45 9.26 -19.67
C THR A 88 0.40 10.38 -19.71
N ASP A 89 -0.82 10.07 -20.13
CA ASP A 89 -1.96 11.00 -20.08
C ASP A 89 -2.66 11.02 -18.70
N VAL A 90 -2.05 10.42 -17.66
CA VAL A 90 -2.62 10.37 -16.31
C VAL A 90 -2.33 11.67 -15.58
N ASP A 91 -3.37 12.33 -15.11
CA ASP A 91 -3.26 13.48 -14.21
C ASP A 91 -2.91 13.00 -12.79
N VAL A 92 -1.68 13.27 -12.37
CA VAL A 92 -1.14 12.90 -11.04
C VAL A 92 -1.90 13.62 -9.92
N ASP A 93 -2.34 14.85 -10.13
CA ASP A 93 -3.05 15.64 -9.12
C ASP A 93 -4.49 15.16 -8.92
N ALA A 94 -5.07 14.55 -9.95
CA ALA A 94 -6.38 13.88 -9.91
C ALA A 94 -6.30 12.38 -9.56
N THR A 95 -5.14 11.88 -9.11
CA THR A 95 -4.93 10.46 -8.79
C THR A 95 -4.65 10.22 -7.31
N PHE A 96 -5.43 9.33 -6.69
CA PHE A 96 -5.19 8.83 -5.34
C PHE A 96 -4.37 7.55 -5.34
N TYR A 97 -3.34 7.48 -4.50
CA TYR A 97 -2.46 6.33 -4.39
C TYR A 97 -2.75 5.50 -3.13
N CYS A 98 -3.09 4.23 -3.33
CA CYS A 98 -3.20 3.22 -2.30
C CYS A 98 -1.81 2.62 -2.00
N ALA A 99 -1.17 3.07 -0.92
CA ALA A 99 0.21 2.72 -0.59
C ALA A 99 0.35 1.33 0.03
N GLU A 100 0.05 1.19 1.32
CA GLU A 100 0.22 -0.07 2.03
C GLU A 100 -1.07 -0.88 2.08
N SER A 101 -0.95 -2.21 2.08
CA SER A 101 -2.03 -3.14 2.35
C SER A 101 -1.45 -4.35 3.07
N VAL A 102 -1.28 -4.19 4.39
CA VAL A 102 -0.62 -5.15 5.26
C VAL A 102 -1.65 -5.89 6.09
N LEU A 103 -1.58 -7.22 6.08
CA LEU A 103 -2.50 -8.06 6.84
C LEU A 103 -1.78 -9.31 7.33
N MET A 104 -1.88 -9.54 8.64
CA MET A 104 -1.30 -10.69 9.30
C MET A 104 -1.82 -12.00 8.67
N PRO A 105 -0.97 -13.03 8.48
CA PRO A 105 -1.34 -14.24 7.76
C PRO A 105 -2.61 -14.95 8.25
N SER A 106 -2.81 -15.01 9.57
CA SER A 106 -3.98 -15.66 10.21
C SER A 106 -5.32 -14.99 9.91
N TYR A 107 -5.31 -13.73 9.46
CA TYR A 107 -6.52 -12.96 9.15
C TYR A 107 -6.84 -12.90 7.65
N ARG A 108 -6.02 -13.53 6.80
CA ARG A 108 -6.25 -13.56 5.34
C ARG A 108 -7.42 -14.48 4.99
N GLY A 109 -8.07 -14.22 3.86
CA GLY A 109 -9.22 -15.03 3.38
C GLY A 109 -10.56 -14.71 4.05
N GLN A 110 -10.61 -13.72 4.95
CA GLN A 110 -11.82 -13.34 5.70
C GLN A 110 -12.51 -12.07 5.15
N GLY A 111 -12.27 -11.71 3.88
CA GLY A 111 -12.86 -10.52 3.26
C GLY A 111 -12.27 -9.17 3.68
N ILE A 112 -11.32 -9.11 4.63
CA ILE A 112 -10.70 -7.85 5.10
C ILE A 112 -10.04 -7.06 3.97
N GLY A 113 -9.37 -7.75 3.04
CA GLY A 113 -8.76 -7.10 1.88
C GLY A 113 -9.77 -6.36 1.00
N HIS A 114 -10.98 -6.89 0.82
CA HIS A 114 -12.04 -6.16 0.11
C HIS A 114 -12.41 -4.88 0.86
N ARG A 115 -12.63 -4.99 2.17
CA ARG A 115 -12.99 -3.84 3.03
C ARG A 115 -11.91 -2.76 3.03
N PHE A 116 -10.63 -3.11 2.98
CA PHE A 116 -9.54 -2.12 2.83
C PHE A 116 -9.62 -1.34 1.52
N PHE A 117 -9.94 -1.99 0.42
CA PHE A 117 -10.14 -1.29 -0.86
C PHE A 117 -11.41 -0.45 -0.81
N ASP A 118 -12.54 -1.00 -0.34
CA ASP A 118 -13.80 -0.26 -0.26
C ASP A 118 -13.65 1.05 0.54
N ARG A 119 -12.93 1.03 1.67
CA ARG A 119 -12.71 2.23 2.49
C ARG A 119 -11.80 3.26 1.83
N ARG A 120 -10.75 2.83 1.12
CA ARG A 120 -9.84 3.77 0.43
C ARG A 120 -10.45 4.34 -0.84
N GLU A 121 -11.19 3.52 -1.59
CA GLU A 121 -11.94 3.96 -2.76
C GLU A 121 -13.01 4.99 -2.38
N GLN A 122 -13.79 4.72 -1.32
CA GLN A 122 -14.76 5.69 -0.81
C GLN A 122 -14.07 6.98 -0.36
N PHE A 123 -12.98 6.88 0.42
CA PHE A 123 -12.24 8.05 0.89
C PHE A 123 -11.71 8.91 -0.27
N ALA A 124 -11.15 8.28 -1.31
CA ALA A 124 -10.68 8.97 -2.50
C ALA A 124 -11.82 9.65 -3.28
N ALA A 125 -12.97 8.97 -3.42
CA ALA A 125 -14.16 9.52 -4.06
C ALA A 125 -14.74 10.71 -3.28
N ASP A 126 -14.80 10.63 -1.95
CA ASP A 126 -15.27 11.72 -1.08
C ASP A 126 -14.39 12.98 -1.19
N LEU A 127 -13.11 12.81 -1.53
CA LEU A 127 -12.17 13.90 -1.80
C LEU A 127 -12.19 14.39 -3.27
N GLY A 128 -13.00 13.78 -4.13
CA GLY A 128 -13.16 14.18 -5.53
C GLY A 128 -12.05 13.71 -6.46
N PHE A 129 -11.27 12.68 -6.10
CA PHE A 129 -10.29 12.10 -7.01
C PHE A 129 -10.97 11.32 -8.14
N GLU A 130 -10.46 11.46 -9.37
CA GLU A 130 -11.00 10.76 -10.54
C GLU A 130 -10.38 9.37 -10.72
N ASN A 131 -9.14 9.21 -10.28
CA ASN A 131 -8.37 7.98 -10.46
C ASN A 131 -7.91 7.44 -9.11
N ILE A 132 -7.81 6.12 -9.03
CA ILE A 132 -7.17 5.45 -7.91
C ILE A 132 -6.19 4.41 -8.43
N CYS A 133 -4.99 4.40 -7.87
CA CYS A 133 -3.94 3.49 -8.27
C CYS A 133 -3.29 2.79 -7.07
N PHE A 134 -2.62 1.68 -7.34
CA PHE A 134 -1.74 1.01 -6.40
C PHE A 134 -0.53 0.47 -7.17
N CYS A 135 0.53 0.11 -6.46
CA CYS A 135 1.64 -0.61 -7.06
C CYS A 135 2.02 -1.86 -6.27
N ALA A 136 2.70 -2.77 -6.93
CA ALA A 136 3.21 -4.00 -6.35
C ALA A 136 4.59 -4.31 -6.90
N VAL A 137 5.41 -4.95 -6.06
CA VAL A 137 6.80 -5.28 -6.40
C VAL A 137 6.84 -6.27 -7.56
N ASP A 138 7.59 -5.90 -8.59
CA ASP A 138 7.87 -6.72 -9.77
C ASP A 138 9.18 -7.48 -9.56
N ARG A 139 9.09 -8.66 -8.93
CA ARG A 139 10.25 -9.57 -8.73
C ARG A 139 10.35 -10.63 -9.83
N PRO A 140 11.56 -11.02 -10.26
CA PRO A 140 11.76 -12.10 -11.21
C PRO A 140 11.12 -13.42 -10.74
N VAL A 141 10.54 -14.17 -11.68
CA VAL A 141 9.96 -15.50 -11.39
C VAL A 141 11.01 -16.54 -10.98
N THR A 142 12.29 -16.26 -11.23
CA THR A 142 13.46 -17.08 -10.87
C THR A 142 14.08 -16.67 -9.54
N HIS A 143 13.52 -15.71 -8.81
CA HIS A 143 14.08 -15.25 -7.55
C HIS A 143 14.15 -16.39 -6.52
N PRO A 144 15.27 -16.60 -5.81
CA PRO A 144 15.47 -17.77 -4.94
C PRO A 144 14.46 -17.84 -3.80
N SER A 145 14.09 -16.70 -3.21
CA SER A 145 13.09 -16.63 -2.14
C SER A 145 11.63 -16.70 -2.62
N ARG A 146 11.37 -16.90 -3.92
CA ARG A 146 10.00 -17.00 -4.46
C ARG A 146 9.34 -18.31 -3.98
N PRO A 147 8.18 -18.27 -3.31
CA PRO A 147 7.45 -19.48 -2.95
C PRO A 147 7.04 -20.28 -4.19
N ALA A 148 6.86 -21.60 -4.04
CA ALA A 148 6.37 -22.46 -5.12
C ALA A 148 4.96 -22.06 -5.62
N THR A 149 4.12 -21.59 -4.70
CA THR A 149 2.76 -21.11 -4.94
C THR A 149 2.60 -19.66 -4.44
N PRO A 150 3.25 -18.68 -5.11
CA PRO A 150 3.18 -17.31 -4.66
C PRO A 150 1.75 -16.81 -4.80
N ARG A 151 1.29 -16.02 -3.83
CA ARG A 151 -0.03 -15.40 -3.88
C ARG A 151 -0.07 -14.43 -5.06
N ASP A 152 -1.02 -14.66 -5.97
CA ASP A 152 -1.32 -13.74 -7.05
C ASP A 152 -2.54 -12.88 -6.67
N LEU A 153 -2.40 -11.57 -6.79
CA LEU A 153 -3.47 -10.60 -6.54
C LEU A 153 -4.07 -10.04 -7.84
N SER A 154 -3.53 -10.42 -9.00
CA SER A 154 -3.96 -9.93 -10.32
C SER A 154 -5.47 -10.11 -10.55
N SER A 155 -6.00 -11.30 -10.25
CA SER A 155 -7.43 -11.62 -10.41
C SER A 155 -8.31 -10.84 -9.45
N PHE A 156 -7.84 -10.62 -8.21
CA PHE A 156 -8.55 -9.80 -7.23
C PHE A 156 -8.64 -8.33 -7.70
N TRP A 157 -7.55 -7.78 -8.22
CA TRP A 157 -7.51 -6.42 -8.74
C TRP A 157 -8.34 -6.25 -10.02
N ALA A 158 -8.23 -7.19 -10.95
CA ALA A 158 -9.03 -7.19 -12.18
C ALA A 158 -10.53 -7.26 -11.87
N GLY A 159 -10.93 -8.09 -10.89
CA GLY A 159 -12.33 -8.17 -10.42
C GLY A 159 -12.86 -6.88 -9.79
N ARG A 160 -11.98 -5.97 -9.36
CA ARG A 160 -12.32 -4.62 -8.89
C ARG A 160 -12.18 -3.54 -9.97
N GLY A 161 -11.90 -3.93 -11.21
CA GLY A 161 -11.75 -3.00 -12.34
C GLY A 161 -10.39 -2.31 -12.43
N TYR A 162 -9.39 -2.71 -11.63
CA TYR A 162 -8.03 -2.21 -11.78
C TYR A 162 -7.32 -2.89 -12.94
N ALA A 163 -6.79 -2.09 -13.85
CA ALA A 163 -5.98 -2.54 -14.98
C ALA A 163 -4.52 -2.17 -14.76
N GLN A 164 -3.61 -3.04 -15.21
CA GLN A 164 -2.18 -2.71 -15.22
C GLN A 164 -1.93 -1.53 -16.16
N LEU A 165 -1.06 -0.60 -15.77
CA LEU A 165 -0.58 0.48 -16.62
C LEU A 165 0.76 0.08 -17.27
N PRO A 166 0.78 -0.39 -18.53
CA PRO A 166 2.01 -0.89 -19.13
C PRO A 166 3.08 0.20 -19.20
N GLY A 167 4.29 -0.12 -18.76
CA GLY A 167 5.41 0.83 -18.78
C GLY A 167 5.47 1.80 -17.59
N VAL A 168 4.37 2.00 -16.86
CA VAL A 168 4.33 2.85 -15.65
C VAL A 168 4.90 2.05 -14.48
N LYS A 169 6.19 2.28 -14.21
CA LYS A 169 6.93 1.57 -13.15
C LYS A 169 7.73 2.55 -12.30
N ALA A 170 7.52 2.51 -10.99
CA ALA A 170 8.38 3.19 -10.03
C ALA A 170 9.62 2.35 -9.71
N LYS A 171 10.64 3.03 -9.21
CA LYS A 171 11.75 2.40 -8.50
C LYS A 171 11.71 2.87 -7.06
N PHE A 172 11.89 1.95 -6.13
CA PHE A 172 11.99 2.30 -4.71
C PHE A 172 13.09 1.47 -4.07
N ALA A 173 13.90 2.09 -3.22
CA ALA A 173 15.05 1.45 -2.60
C ALA A 173 14.71 0.95 -1.20
N TRP A 174 15.04 -0.31 -0.92
CA TRP A 174 15.03 -0.85 0.43
C TRP A 174 16.02 -2.01 0.54
N ARG A 175 16.32 -2.39 1.79
CA ARG A 175 17.20 -3.52 2.10
C ARG A 175 16.38 -4.80 2.16
N ASP A 176 16.81 -5.81 1.41
CA ASP A 176 16.20 -7.14 1.50
C ASP A 176 16.74 -7.90 2.72
N VAL A 177 15.98 -8.86 3.24
CA VAL A 177 16.44 -9.77 4.31
C VAL A 177 17.71 -10.50 3.87
N GLY A 178 18.79 -10.31 4.63
CA GLY A 178 20.09 -10.93 4.39
C GLY A 178 21.05 -10.07 3.55
N ASP A 179 20.58 -8.98 2.94
CA ASP A 179 21.43 -8.04 2.21
C ASP A 179 22.09 -7.04 3.15
N ALA A 180 23.31 -6.59 2.82
CA ALA A 180 24.02 -5.58 3.60
C ALA A 180 23.60 -4.14 3.27
N GLN A 181 23.06 -3.90 2.08
CA GLN A 181 22.76 -2.56 1.55
C GLN A 181 21.40 -2.53 0.88
N GLN A 182 20.84 -1.33 0.72
CA GLN A 182 19.61 -1.16 -0.05
C GLN A 182 19.87 -1.39 -1.55
N THR A 183 18.89 -1.96 -2.24
CA THR A 183 18.88 -2.08 -3.70
C THR A 183 17.56 -1.58 -4.26
N GLN A 184 17.58 -1.01 -5.46
CA GLN A 184 16.38 -0.52 -6.14
C GLN A 184 15.52 -1.69 -6.61
N LYS A 185 14.23 -1.65 -6.26
CA LYS A 185 13.23 -2.60 -6.73
C LYS A 185 12.23 -1.90 -7.63
N LYS A 186 11.69 -2.64 -8.60
CA LYS A 186 10.68 -2.13 -9.52
C LYS A 186 9.30 -2.37 -8.94
N LEU A 187 8.42 -1.38 -9.08
CA LEU A 187 7.01 -1.49 -8.72
C LEU A 187 6.17 -1.21 -9.96
N GLN A 188 5.30 -2.15 -10.31
CA GLN A 188 4.36 -1.98 -11.41
C GLN A 188 3.11 -1.26 -10.90
N PHE A 189 2.55 -0.32 -11.66
CA PHE A 189 1.28 0.33 -11.30
C PHE A 189 0.06 -0.35 -11.93
N TRP A 190 -1.04 -0.28 -11.19
CA TRP A 190 -2.40 -0.61 -11.64
C TRP A 190 -3.32 0.54 -11.26
N MET A 191 -4.34 0.80 -12.07
CA MET A 191 -5.25 1.92 -11.89
C MET A 191 -6.66 1.57 -12.33
N ARG A 192 -7.65 2.22 -11.71
CA ARG A 192 -9.01 2.35 -12.23
C ARG A 192 -9.48 3.79 -12.10
N ARG A 193 -10.49 4.16 -12.89
CA ARG A 193 -11.28 5.38 -12.64
C ARG A 193 -12.25 5.11 -11.50
N LEU A 194 -12.46 6.11 -10.66
CA LEU A 194 -13.51 6.11 -9.66
C LEU A 194 -14.81 6.58 -10.30
N ASP A 195 -15.92 6.01 -9.84
CA ASP A 195 -17.26 6.46 -10.21
C ASP A 195 -17.62 7.59 -9.24
N VAL A 196 -17.22 8.82 -9.58
CA VAL A 196 -17.49 10.05 -8.83
C VAL A 196 -18.85 10.66 -9.17
#